data_AF-A0A8X7QU53-F1
#
_entry.id   AF-A0A8X7QU53-F1
#
_cell.length_a   1.000
_cell.length_b   1.000
_cell.length_c   1.000
_cell.angle_alpha   90.00
_cell.angle_beta   90.00
_cell.angle_gamma   90.00
#
_symmetry.space_group_name_H-M   'P 1'
#
loop_
_entity.id
_entity.type
_entity.pdbx_description
1 polymer ?
#
loop_
_entity_poly.entity_id
_entity_poly.type
_entity_poly.pdbx_seq_one_letter_code
_entity_poly.pdbx_strand_id
1 'polypeptide(L)'
;MPPLRRLRSCFFDDGPHSEIREGDLANMRRKYAIHPSVGMRSPTDFKRAPDGGAGEVVVYEAYLEPGFRGVIPSLIGEVSSFFGFCPSQLTPLTWRTLMAIQILGKLHGFSFGVHEILYSYYFAPLMNKPKFYHL
;
A
#
# COMPACT_ATOMS: atom_id res chain seq x y z
N MET A 1 33.93 -0.20 23.55
CA MET A 1 32.99 0.08 22.46
C MET A 1 31.96 -1.03 22.39
N PRO A 2 30.67 -0.76 22.66
CA PRO A 2 29.61 -1.76 22.53
C PRO A 2 29.35 -2.07 21.04
N PRO A 3 29.03 -3.32 20.68
CA PRO A 3 28.74 -3.65 19.29
C PRO A 3 27.46 -2.94 18.86
N LEU A 4 27.53 -2.27 17.71
CA LEU A 4 26.38 -1.70 17.02
C LEU A 4 25.28 -2.77 16.97
N ARG A 5 24.16 -2.51 17.65
CA ARG A 5 22.97 -3.35 17.57
C ARG A 5 22.71 -3.58 16.09
N ARG A 6 22.81 -4.84 15.63
CA ARG A 6 22.26 -5.26 14.34
C ARG A 6 20.85 -4.71 14.32
N LEU A 7 20.61 -3.65 13.55
CA LEU A 7 19.26 -3.24 13.19
C LEU A 7 18.64 -4.52 12.68
N ARG A 8 17.65 -5.06 13.42
CA ARG A 8 16.83 -6.14 12.91
C ARG A 8 16.34 -5.60 11.58
N SER A 9 16.88 -6.12 10.48
CA SER A 9 16.25 -5.95 9.19
C SER A 9 14.86 -6.48 9.43
N CYS A 10 13.87 -5.59 9.51
CA CYS A 10 12.49 -5.98 9.42
C CYS A 10 12.40 -6.59 8.02
N PHE A 11 12.67 -7.89 7.92
CA PHE A 11 12.38 -8.65 6.74
C PHE A 11 10.88 -8.44 6.57
N PHE A 12 10.51 -7.56 5.64
CA PHE A 12 9.23 -7.70 5.01
C PHE A 12 9.23 -9.14 4.51
N ASP A 13 8.35 -9.99 5.02
CA ASP A 13 8.01 -11.17 4.25
C ASP A 13 7.24 -10.64 3.02
N ASP A 14 7.42 -11.25 1.85
CA ASP A 14 6.64 -10.83 0.68
C ASP A 14 5.14 -11.16 0.82
N GLY A 15 4.79 -11.87 1.90
CA GLY A 15 3.48 -12.40 2.16
C GLY A 15 3.25 -13.68 1.35
N PRO A 16 2.24 -14.47 1.73
CA PRO A 16 1.87 -15.64 0.98
C PRO A 16 1.42 -15.25 -0.44
N HIS A 17 1.55 -16.19 -1.36
CA HIS A 17 0.87 -16.09 -2.65
C HIS A 17 -0.64 -16.19 -2.44
N SER A 18 -1.41 -15.54 -3.32
CA SER A 18 -2.86 -15.65 -3.21
C SER A 18 -3.37 -17.01 -3.67
N GLU A 19 -4.39 -17.51 -2.97
CA GLU A 19 -5.15 -18.70 -3.33
C GLU A 19 -6.55 -18.34 -3.89
N ILE A 20 -6.88 -17.04 -3.94
CA ILE A 20 -8.20 -16.53 -4.34
C ILE A 20 -8.39 -16.72 -5.85
N ARG A 21 -9.48 -17.37 -6.24
CA ARG A 21 -9.87 -17.60 -7.62
C ARG A 21 -11.00 -16.69 -8.05
N GLU A 22 -11.26 -16.65 -9.35
CA GLU A 22 -12.33 -15.81 -9.92
C GLU A 22 -13.71 -16.16 -9.36
N GLY A 23 -13.98 -17.45 -9.10
CA GLY A 23 -15.22 -17.92 -8.47
C GLY A 23 -15.43 -17.40 -7.05
N ASP A 24 -14.36 -17.02 -6.34
CA ASP A 24 -14.43 -16.55 -4.95
C ASP A 24 -14.81 -15.06 -4.87
N LEU A 25 -14.63 -14.29 -5.95
CA LEU A 25 -14.80 -12.84 -5.94
C LEU A 25 -16.23 -12.41 -5.58
N ALA A 26 -17.24 -13.14 -6.07
CA ALA A 26 -18.64 -12.86 -5.74
C ALA A 26 -18.94 -13.10 -4.25
N ASN A 27 -18.34 -14.14 -3.66
CA ASN A 27 -18.44 -14.43 -2.23
C ASN A 27 -17.74 -13.35 -1.41
N MET A 28 -16.51 -12.99 -1.77
CA MET A 28 -15.75 -11.92 -1.12
C MET A 28 -16.48 -10.58 -1.17
N ARG A 29 -17.04 -10.21 -2.32
CA ARG A 29 -17.81 -8.97 -2.48
C ARG A 29 -18.96 -8.90 -1.49
N ARG A 30 -19.74 -9.99 -1.35
CA ARG A 30 -20.83 -10.09 -0.38
C ARG A 30 -20.31 -10.05 1.06
N LYS A 31 -19.31 -10.89 1.37
CA LYS A 31 -18.73 -11.03 2.72
C LYS A 31 -18.23 -9.70 3.28
N TYR A 32 -17.57 -8.90 2.45
CA TYR A 32 -16.95 -7.63 2.87
C TYR A 32 -17.75 -6.39 2.46
N ALA A 33 -18.94 -6.54 1.90
CA ALA A 33 -19.79 -5.45 1.40
C ALA A 33 -19.03 -4.51 0.44
N ILE A 34 -18.23 -5.07 -0.48
CA ILE A 34 -17.47 -4.28 -1.45
C ILE A 34 -18.44 -3.69 -2.48
N HIS A 35 -18.46 -2.36 -2.58
CA HIS A 35 -19.39 -1.64 -3.44
C HIS A 35 -19.26 -2.07 -4.91
N PRO A 36 -20.37 -2.27 -5.67
CA PRO A 36 -20.35 -2.75 -7.06
C PRO A 36 -19.48 -1.93 -8.02
N SER A 37 -19.30 -0.63 -7.75
CA SER A 37 -18.42 0.24 -8.56
C SER A 37 -16.93 -0.11 -8.45
N VAL A 38 -16.52 -0.87 -7.44
CA VAL A 38 -15.15 -1.33 -7.29
C VAL A 38 -14.94 -2.55 -8.18
N GLY A 39 -14.13 -2.39 -9.22
CA GLY A 39 -13.65 -3.51 -10.04
C GLY A 39 -12.81 -4.47 -9.19
N MET A 40 -13.13 -5.76 -9.25
CA MET A 40 -12.37 -6.81 -8.57
C MET A 40 -11.79 -7.76 -9.63
N ARG A 41 -10.54 -8.18 -9.42
CA ARG A 41 -9.84 -9.10 -10.30
C ARG A 41 -9.13 -10.15 -9.45
N SER A 42 -9.22 -11.41 -9.84
CA SER A 42 -8.45 -12.47 -9.20
C SER A 42 -6.96 -12.27 -9.51
N PRO A 43 -6.08 -12.52 -8.54
CA PRO A 43 -4.64 -12.57 -8.79
C PRO A 43 -4.31 -13.72 -9.75
N THR A 44 -3.26 -13.55 -10.56
CA THR A 44 -2.65 -14.69 -11.28
C THR A 44 -1.91 -15.58 -10.29
N ASP A 45 -1.63 -16.82 -10.70
CA ASP A 45 -0.83 -17.73 -9.91
C ASP A 45 0.47 -17.05 -9.46
N PHE A 46 0.80 -17.22 -8.18
CA PHE A 46 1.96 -16.62 -7.52
C PHE A 46 1.95 -15.09 -7.36
N LYS A 47 0.89 -14.37 -7.75
CA LYS A 47 0.83 -12.92 -7.54
C LYS A 47 0.72 -12.60 -6.04
N ARG A 48 1.54 -11.65 -5.58
CA ARG A 48 1.56 -11.10 -4.21
C ARG A 48 1.09 -9.65 -4.20
N ALA A 49 0.85 -9.09 -3.02
CA ALA A 49 0.37 -7.72 -2.90
C ALA A 49 1.27 -6.67 -3.60
N PRO A 50 2.61 -6.74 -3.52
CA PRO A 50 3.50 -5.78 -4.19
C PRO A 50 3.55 -5.91 -5.72
N ASP A 51 2.91 -6.94 -6.29
CA ASP A 51 2.85 -7.17 -7.75
C ASP A 51 1.70 -6.42 -8.42
N GLY A 52 0.99 -5.57 -7.67
CA GLY A 52 -0.06 -4.70 -8.19
C GLY A 52 0.47 -3.73 -9.24
N GLY A 53 -0.29 -3.52 -10.30
CA GLY A 53 0.01 -2.52 -11.32
C GLY A 53 -0.39 -1.10 -10.90
N ALA A 54 0.02 -0.12 -11.70
CA ALA A 54 -0.43 1.26 -11.57
C ALA A 54 -1.97 1.34 -11.58
N GLY A 55 -2.53 2.10 -10.65
CA GLY A 55 -3.99 2.25 -10.51
C GLY A 55 -4.70 1.03 -9.90
N GLU A 56 -3.99 -0.05 -9.60
CA GLU A 56 -4.53 -1.16 -8.81
C GLU A 56 -4.38 -0.89 -7.31
N VAL A 57 -5.29 -1.44 -6.53
CA VAL A 57 -5.15 -1.55 -5.07
C VAL A 57 -5.17 -3.03 -4.74
N VAL A 58 -4.04 -3.54 -4.24
CA VAL A 58 -3.91 -4.96 -3.87
C VAL A 58 -3.73 -5.08 -2.38
N VAL A 59 -4.66 -5.77 -1.72
CA VAL A 59 -4.61 -6.05 -0.28
C VAL A 59 -4.88 -7.53 -0.03
N TYR A 60 -4.24 -8.08 1.00
CA TYR A 60 -4.59 -9.40 1.49
C TYR A 60 -5.97 -9.39 2.15
N GLU A 61 -6.74 -10.46 1.94
CA GLU A 61 -8.06 -10.65 2.57
C GLU A 61 -7.99 -10.50 4.09
N ALA A 62 -6.88 -10.91 4.71
CA ALA A 62 -6.64 -10.79 6.15
C ALA A 62 -6.76 -9.34 6.68
N TYR A 63 -6.65 -8.32 5.83
CA TYR A 63 -6.91 -6.94 6.22
C TYR A 63 -8.40 -6.58 6.16
N LEU A 64 -9.18 -7.21 5.30
CA LEU A 64 -10.63 -7.01 5.22
C LEU A 64 -11.35 -7.58 6.45
N GLU A 65 -10.87 -8.69 7.01
CA GLU A 65 -11.44 -9.30 8.21
C GLU A 65 -11.54 -8.34 9.41
N PRO A 66 -10.48 -7.62 9.83
CA PRO A 66 -10.55 -6.61 10.89
C PRO A 66 -11.24 -5.32 10.48
N GLY A 67 -11.85 -5.26 9.30
CA GLY A 67 -12.64 -4.11 8.86
C GLY A 67 -11.88 -3.09 8.01
N PHE A 68 -10.75 -3.45 7.39
CA PHE A 68 -10.20 -2.59 6.32
C PHE A 68 -11.26 -2.49 5.22
N ARG A 69 -11.91 -1.34 5.17
CA ARG A 69 -12.77 -0.89 4.07
C ARG A 69 -12.14 0.36 3.44
N GLY A 70 -10.84 0.52 3.66
CA GLY A 70 -10.15 1.80 3.63
C GLY A 70 -10.29 2.47 2.29
N VAL A 71 -10.77 3.70 2.33
CA VAL A 71 -10.48 4.68 1.29
C VAL A 71 -8.97 4.88 1.31
N ILE A 72 -8.29 4.55 0.21
CA ILE A 72 -6.86 4.88 0.08
C ILE A 72 -6.74 6.39 0.30
N PRO A 73 -5.97 6.85 1.31
CA PRO A 73 -5.83 8.28 1.57
C PRO A 73 -5.40 9.00 0.29
N SER A 74 -6.07 10.11 -0.04
CA SER A 74 -5.91 10.75 -1.36
C SER A 74 -4.45 11.04 -1.70
N LEU A 75 -3.64 11.45 -0.72
CA LEU A 75 -2.21 11.71 -0.92
C LEU A 75 -1.45 10.44 -1.31
N ILE A 76 -1.76 9.30 -0.69
CA ILE A 76 -1.18 8.00 -1.07
C ILE A 76 -1.62 7.65 -2.49
N GLY A 77 -2.89 7.85 -2.83
CA GLY A 77 -3.41 7.62 -4.19
C GLY A 77 -2.72 8.49 -5.24
N GLU A 78 -2.57 9.79 -4.97
CA GLU A 78 -1.92 10.75 -5.86
C GLU A 78 -0.44 10.42 -6.07
N VAL A 79 0.32 10.15 -5.00
CA VAL A 79 1.73 9.76 -5.08
C VAL A 79 1.88 8.43 -5.82
N SER A 80 1.03 7.44 -5.52
CA SER A 80 1.05 6.13 -6.19
C SER A 80 0.76 6.27 -7.69
N SER A 81 -0.23 7.11 -8.05
CA SER A 81 -0.56 7.43 -9.44
C SER A 81 0.60 8.13 -10.15
N PHE A 82 1.22 9.12 -9.50
CA PHE A 82 2.34 9.89 -10.08
C PHE A 82 3.55 9.01 -10.40
N PHE A 83 3.89 8.07 -9.52
CA PHE A 83 5.02 7.16 -9.73
C PHE A 83 4.67 5.87 -10.47
N GLY A 84 3.38 5.61 -10.71
CA GLY A 84 2.92 4.39 -11.38
C GLY A 84 3.10 3.11 -10.56
N PHE A 85 3.09 3.19 -9.24
CA PHE A 85 3.13 2.01 -8.36
C PHE A 85 1.77 1.77 -7.69
N CYS A 86 1.54 0.53 -7.23
CA CYS A 86 0.40 0.19 -6.38
C CYS A 86 0.67 0.62 -4.92
N PRO A 87 -0.31 1.15 -4.16
CA PRO A 87 -0.11 1.55 -2.76
C PRO A 87 0.48 0.47 -1.84
N SER A 88 0.29 -0.81 -2.16
CA SER A 88 0.86 -1.96 -1.43
C SER A 88 2.39 -2.07 -1.56
N GLN A 89 2.98 -1.38 -2.54
CA GLN A 89 4.43 -1.30 -2.75
C GLN A 89 5.10 -0.30 -1.79
N LEU A 90 4.33 0.51 -1.06
CA LEU A 90 4.90 1.38 -0.05
C LEU A 90 5.27 0.59 1.20
N THR A 91 6.44 0.89 1.78
CA THR A 91 6.75 0.34 3.11
C THR A 91 5.74 0.86 4.14
N PRO A 92 5.45 0.10 5.22
CA PRO A 92 4.57 0.57 6.30
C PRO A 92 5.05 1.87 6.95
N LEU A 93 6.35 2.16 6.94
CA LEU A 93 6.86 3.44 7.42
C LEU A 93 6.41 4.56 6.49
N THR A 94 6.64 4.42 5.18
CA THR A 94 6.17 5.38 4.17
C THR A 94 4.67 5.57 4.20
N TRP A 95 3.90 4.48 4.34
CA TRP A 95 2.44 4.54 4.48
C TRP A 95 2.03 5.40 5.69
N ARG A 96 2.64 5.16 6.86
CA ARG A 96 2.41 5.94 8.07
C ARG A 96 2.81 7.40 7.92
N THR A 97 3.94 7.68 7.28
CA THR A 97 4.42 9.05 7.04
C THR A 97 3.46 9.83 6.15
N LEU A 98 3.07 9.27 4.99
CA LEU A 98 2.12 9.92 4.08
C LEU A 98 0.75 10.14 4.73
N MET A 99 0.24 9.16 5.47
CA MET A 99 -0.98 9.34 6.25
C MET A 99 -0.86 10.45 7.29
N ALA A 100 0.24 10.48 8.05
CA ALA A 100 0.46 11.50 9.07
C ALA A 100 0.51 12.90 8.44
N ILE A 101 1.23 13.07 7.32
CA ILE A 101 1.27 14.33 6.57
C ILE A 101 -0.14 14.75 6.14
N GLN A 102 -0.91 13.83 5.56
CA GLN A 102 -2.26 14.14 5.09
C GLN A 102 -3.20 14.53 6.25
N ILE A 103 -3.16 13.77 7.36
CA ILE A 103 -4.03 14.03 8.53
C ILE A 103 -3.62 15.34 9.22
N LEU A 104 -2.33 15.57 9.42
CA LEU A 104 -1.82 16.80 10.04
C LEU A 104 -2.09 18.02 9.16
N GLY A 105 -1.93 17.89 7.84
CA GLY A 105 -2.29 18.95 6.89
C GLY A 105 -3.75 19.34 7.03
N LYS A 106 -4.65 18.36 6.93
CA LYS A 106 -6.09 18.59 7.09
C LYS A 106 -6.44 19.24 8.42
N LEU A 107 -5.80 18.80 9.52
CA LEU A 107 -6.02 19.36 10.85
C LEU A 107 -5.68 20.85 10.93
N HIS A 108 -4.68 21.31 10.15
CA HIS A 108 -4.21 22.69 10.12
C HIS A 108 -4.72 23.48 8.90
N GLY A 109 -5.66 22.93 8.12
CA GLY A 109 -6.21 23.59 6.94
C GLY A 109 -5.27 23.60 5.71
N PHE A 110 -4.22 22.78 5.71
CA PHE A 110 -3.34 22.58 4.57
C PHE A 110 -3.73 21.35 3.76
N SER A 111 -3.58 21.43 2.44
CA SER A 111 -3.60 20.28 1.55
C SER A 111 -2.19 20.04 1.04
N PHE A 112 -1.69 18.82 1.21
CA PHE A 112 -0.43 18.39 0.63
C PHE A 112 -0.72 17.52 -0.59
N GLY A 113 -0.07 17.80 -1.70
CA GLY A 113 -0.05 16.99 -2.91
C GLY A 113 1.32 16.39 -3.15
N VAL A 114 1.50 15.85 -4.35
CA VAL A 114 2.76 15.19 -4.75
C VAL A 114 3.95 16.16 -4.71
N HIS A 115 3.77 17.39 -5.19
CA HIS A 115 4.87 18.37 -5.28
C HIS A 115 5.44 18.74 -3.91
N GLU A 116 4.58 18.93 -2.90
CA GLU A 116 5.00 19.26 -1.54
C GLU A 116 5.75 18.09 -0.89
N ILE A 117 5.33 16.85 -1.19
CA ILE A 117 6.05 15.65 -0.75
C ILE A 117 7.43 15.60 -1.40
N LEU A 118 7.52 15.80 -2.72
CA LEU A 118 8.79 15.73 -3.45
C LEU A 118 9.73 16.90 -3.14
N TYR A 119 9.22 18.00 -2.61
CA TYR A 119 10.06 19.07 -2.09
C TYR A 119 10.85 18.64 -0.85
N SER A 120 10.27 17.80 0.01
CA SER A 120 10.86 17.45 1.31
C SER A 120 11.43 16.03 1.38
N TYR A 121 10.97 15.13 0.51
CA TYR A 121 11.29 13.71 0.55
C TYR A 121 11.63 13.16 -0.83
N TYR A 122 12.38 12.06 -0.85
CA TYR A 122 12.77 11.36 -2.07
C TYR A 122 12.29 9.91 -2.03
N PHE A 123 11.58 9.47 -3.07
CA PHE A 123 11.18 8.07 -3.18
C PHE A 123 12.29 7.21 -3.77
N ALA A 124 12.66 6.16 -3.07
CA ALA A 124 13.67 5.21 -3.51
C ALA A 124 13.18 3.76 -3.44
N PRO A 125 13.52 2.91 -4.43
CA PRO A 125 13.38 1.48 -4.29
C PRO A 125 14.14 0.98 -3.06
N LEU A 126 13.56 0.06 -2.31
CA LEU A 126 14.20 -0.56 -1.17
C LEU A 126 15.29 -1.52 -1.70
N MET A 127 16.56 -1.27 -1.36
CA MET A 127 17.70 -1.98 -1.98
C MET A 127 17.60 -3.52 -1.90
N ASN A 128 17.04 -4.05 -0.82
CA ASN A 128 16.90 -5.50 -0.62
C ASN A 128 15.56 -6.06 -1.11
N LYS A 129 14.68 -5.20 -1.66
CA LYS A 129 13.34 -5.56 -2.15
C LYS A 129 12.89 -4.65 -3.30
N PRO A 130 13.17 -5.04 -4.57
CA PRO A 130 13.00 -4.19 -5.74
C PRO A 130 11.55 -3.79 -6.09
N LYS A 131 10.55 -4.27 -5.33
CA LYS A 131 9.13 -3.94 -5.50
C LYS A 131 8.60 -2.97 -4.44
N PHE A 132 9.41 -2.64 -3.43
CA PHE A 132 9.00 -1.77 -2.34
C PHE A 132 9.66 -0.40 -2.44
N TYR A 133 8.94 0.64 -2.08
CA TYR A 133 9.40 2.03 -2.08
C TYR A 133 9.38 2.61 -0.67
N HIS A 134 10.42 3.38 -0.36
CA HIS A 134 10.51 4.18 0.85
C HIS A 134 10.65 5.68 0.54
N LEU A 135 10.30 6.50 1.54
CA LEU A 135 10.58 7.94 1.61
C LEU A 135 11.94 8.17 2.27
#